data_AF-A0A1G1DK03-F1
#
_entry.id   AF-A0A1G1DK03-F1
#
_cell.length_a   1.000
_cell.length_b   1.000
_cell.length_c   1.000
_cell.angle_alpha   90.00
_cell.angle_beta   90.00
_cell.angle_gamma   90.00
#
_symmetry.space_group_name_H-M   'P 1'
#
loop_
_entity.id
_entity.type
_entity.pdbx_description
1 polymer ?
#
loop_
_entity_poly.entity_id
_entity_poly.type
_entity_poly.pdbx_seq_one_letter_code
_entity_poly.pdbx_strand_id
1 'polypeptide(L)' 'MNDTTPEIERRFQEMMMKKSGQERLKMGFSMFDMARKQVISSIIDNNPEADLRNIKKGIFIRFYGQEFSKEE' A
#
# COMPACT_ATOMS: atom_id res chain seq x y z
N MET A 1 17.57 -12.00 1.74
CA MET A 1 17.95 -10.72 1.11
C MET A 1 19.45 -10.77 0.95
N ASN A 2 19.95 -11.14 -0.23
CA ASN A 2 21.39 -11.47 -0.38
C ASN A 2 22.29 -10.23 -0.32
N ASP A 3 21.69 -9.04 -0.44
CA ASP A 3 22.36 -7.74 -0.37
C ASP A 3 22.47 -7.20 1.08
N THR A 4 22.23 -8.04 2.08
CA THR A 4 22.26 -7.65 3.49
C THR A 4 23.16 -8.57 4.27
N THR A 5 24.11 -7.97 5.00
CA THR A 5 25.02 -8.76 5.82
C THR A 5 24.27 -9.40 7.00
N PRO A 6 24.71 -10.56 7.49
CA PRO A 6 24.08 -11.22 8.64
C PRO A 6 23.99 -10.33 9.89
N GLU A 7 24.97 -9.44 10.07
CA GLU A 7 24.97 -8.48 11.18
C GLU A 7 23.78 -7.51 11.12
N ILE A 8 23.51 -6.94 9.93
CA ILE A 8 22.41 -6.00 9.73
C ILE A 8 21.06 -6.71 9.85
N GLU A 9 20.95 -7.94 9.33
CA GLU A 9 19.75 -8.75 9.49
C GLU A 9 19.45 -9.02 10.97
N ARG A 10 20.46 -9.43 11.76
CA ARG A 10 20.30 -9.65 13.20
C ARG A 10 19.87 -8.38 13.93
N ARG A 11 20.50 -7.24 13.62
CA ARG A 11 20.15 -5.94 14.22
C ARG A 11 18.71 -5.55 13.90
N PHE A 12 18.27 -5.76 12.66
CA PHE A 12 16.89 -5.52 12.25
C PHE A 12 15.91 -6.40 13.04
N GLN A 13 16.19 -7.70 13.14
CA GLN A 13 15.35 -8.63 13.89
C GLN A 13 15.25 -8.24 15.38
N GLU A 14 16.36 -7.87 16.02
CA GLU A 14 16.36 -7.40 17.42
C GLU A 14 15.49 -6.15 17.61
N MET A 15 15.51 -5.20 16.68
CA MET A 15 14.64 -4.03 16.71
C MET A 15 13.16 -4.40 16.54
N MET A 16 12.85 -5.38 15.69
CA MET A 16 11.49 -5.85 15.46
C MET A 16 10.93 -6.65 16.64
N MET A 17 11.77 -7.38 17.36
CA MET A 17 11.39 -8.14 18.55
C MET A 17 11.11 -7.26 19.76
N LYS A 18 11.70 -6.06 19.82
CA LYS A 18 11.38 -5.04 20.84
C LYS A 18 9.99 -4.41 20.68
N LYS A 19 9.32 -4.63 19.54
CA LYS A 19 7.98 -4.10 19.25
C LYS A 19 6.90 -5.12 19.65
N SER A 20 5.78 -4.61 20.11
CA SER A 20 4.55 -5.39 20.29
C SER A 20 4.00 -5.88 18.94
N GLY A 21 3.15 -6.90 18.98
CA GLY A 21 2.43 -7.37 17.78
C GLY A 21 1.61 -6.28 17.12
N GLN A 22 0.99 -5.40 17.91
CA GLN A 22 0.18 -4.27 17.42
C GLN A 22 1.03 -3.25 16.66
N GLU A 23 2.21 -2.91 17.17
CA GLU A 23 3.13 -1.99 16.48
C GLU A 23 3.62 -2.57 15.16
N ARG A 24 3.96 -3.87 15.12
CA ARG A 24 4.34 -4.54 13.87
C ARG A 24 3.21 -4.56 12.85
N LEU A 25 1.97 -4.78 13.31
CA LEU A 25 0.79 -4.72 12.45
C LEU A 25 0.56 -3.31 11.88
N LYS A 26 0.69 -2.28 12.72
CA LYS A 26 0.59 -0.88 12.29
C LYS A 26 1.66 -0.51 11.27
N MET A 27 2.89 -1.04 11.40
CA MET A 27 3.94 -0.86 10.39
C MET A 27 3.52 -1.44 9.03
N GLY A 28 2.94 -2.65 9.02
CA GLY A 28 2.36 -3.23 7.81
C GLY A 28 1.29 -2.33 7.18
N PHE A 29 0.34 -1.84 7.98
CA PHE A 29 -0.73 -0.95 7.51
C PHE A 29 -0.23 0.39 7.00
N SER A 30 0.90 0.91 7.50
CA SER A 30 1.44 2.19 7.06
C SER A 30 1.85 2.18 5.58
N MET A 31 2.36 1.05 5.09
CA MET A 31 2.71 0.89 3.67
C MET A 31 1.45 0.88 2.79
N PHE A 32 0.41 0.15 3.20
CA PHE A 32 -0.87 0.12 2.49
C PHE A 32 -1.59 1.48 2.51
N ASP A 33 -1.51 2.22 3.62
CA ASP A 33 -2.07 3.57 3.71
C ASP A 33 -1.36 4.53 2.74
N MET A 34 -0.03 4.47 2.66
CA MET A 34 0.75 5.24 1.69
C MET A 34 0.36 4.89 0.26
N ALA A 35 0.33 3.60 -0.09
CA ALA A 35 -0.06 3.15 -1.43
C ALA A 35 -1.48 3.63 -1.80
N ARG A 36 -2.44 3.54 -0.87
CA ARG A 36 -3.81 4.04 -1.07
C ARG A 36 -3.82 5.55 -1.33
N LYS A 37 -3.06 6.34 -0.56
CA LYS A 37 -2.97 7.80 -0.73
C LYS A 37 -2.40 8.17 -2.10
N GLN A 38 -1.36 7.47 -2.55
CA GLN A 38 -0.77 7.67 -3.88
C GLN A 38 -1.76 7.39 -5.00
N VAL A 39 -2.54 6.30 -4.89
CA VAL A 39 -3.58 5.97 -5.87
C VAL A 39 -4.67 7.04 -5.89
N ILE A 40 -5.15 7.49 -4.73
CA ILE A 40 -6.16 8.55 -4.63
C ILE A 40 -5.65 9.85 -5.26
N SER A 41 -4.42 10.26 -4.93
CA SER A 41 -3.80 11.46 -5.53
C SER A 41 -3.76 11.35 -7.05
N SER A 42 -3.27 10.22 -7.57
CA SER A 42 -3.22 9.97 -9.01
C SER A 42 -4.60 10.01 -9.68
N ILE A 43 -5.67 9.58 -9.00
CA ILE A 43 -7.04 9.66 -9.54
C ILE A 43 -7.52 11.11 -9.59
N ILE A 44 -7.29 11.88 -8.52
CA ILE A 44 -7.68 13.29 -8.43
C ILE A 44 -6.89 14.13 -9.44
N ASP A 45 -5.59 13.88 -9.61
CA ASP A 45 -4.75 14.60 -10.57
C ASP A 45 -5.25 14.42 -12.02
N ASN A 46 -5.81 13.26 -12.35
CA ASN A 46 -6.39 12.97 -13.67
C ASN A 46 -7.85 13.44 -13.81
N ASN A 47 -8.55 13.67 -12.70
CA ASN A 47 -9.92 14.16 -12.67
C ASN A 47 -10.14 15.03 -11.42
N PRO A 48 -9.79 16.34 -11.47
CA PRO A 48 -9.81 17.21 -10.29
C PRO A 48 -11.19 17.37 -9.64
N GLU A 49 -12.25 17.21 -10.43
CA GLU A 49 -13.65 17.30 -9.98
C GLU A 49 -14.25 15.92 -9.63
N ALA A 50 -13.41 14.90 -9.43
CA ALA A 50 -13.87 13.56 -9.09
C ALA A 50 -14.61 13.54 -7.76
N ASP A 51 -15.91 13.25 -7.81
CA ASP A 51 -16.69 12.92 -6.62
C ASP A 51 -16.22 11.60 -5.97
N LEU A 52 -16.72 11.34 -4.76
CA LEU A 52 -16.35 10.14 -4.00
C LEU A 52 -16.65 8.83 -4.75
N ARG A 53 -17.70 8.82 -5.58
CA ARG A 53 -18.08 7.64 -6.38
C ARG A 53 -17.03 7.34 -7.44
N ASN A 54 -16.58 8.36 -8.15
CA ASN A 54 -15.54 8.24 -9.17
C ASN A 54 -14.19 7.86 -8.57
N ILE A 55 -13.85 8.38 -7.38
CA ILE A 55 -12.63 7.97 -6.66
C ILE A 55 -12.70 6.48 -6.31
N LYS A 56 -13.81 5.99 -5.73
CA LYS A 56 -13.98 4.56 -5.40
C LYS A 56 -13.91 3.67 -6.64
N LYS A 57 -14.54 4.09 -7.75
CA LYS A 57 -14.45 3.38 -9.04
C LYS A 57 -13.01 3.34 -9.54
N GLY A 58 -12.28 4.46 -9.47
CA GLY A 58 -10.88 4.53 -9.88
C GLY A 58 -9.98 3.60 -9.06
N ILE A 59 -10.19 3.53 -7.74
CA ILE A 59 -9.48 2.58 -6.87
C ILE A 59 -9.79 1.14 -7.29
N PHE A 60 -11.07 0.81 -7.50
CA PHE A 60 -11.48 -0.53 -7.91
C PHE A 60 -10.80 -0.94 -9.22
N ILE A 61 -10.86 -0.09 -10.26
CA ILE A 61 -10.24 -0.38 -11.55
C ILE A 61 -8.71 -0.46 -11.44
N ARG A 62 -8.07 0.37 -10.60
CA ARG A 62 -6.62 0.34 -10.41
C ARG A 62 -6.12 -1.00 -9.88
N PHE A 63 -6.84 -1.59 -8.91
CA PHE A 63 -6.41 -2.80 -8.24
C PHE A 63 -6.96 -4.08 -8.89
N TYR A 64 -8.19 -4.03 -9.42
CA TYR A 64 -8.90 -5.21 -9.88
C TYR A 64 -9.29 -5.15 -11.37
N GLY A 65 -9.15 -4.01 -12.04
CA GLY A 65 -9.66 -3.85 -13.41
C GLY A 65 -9.02 -4.78 -14.44
N GLN A 66 -7.83 -5.34 -14.16
CA GLN A 66 -7.18 -6.34 -15.01
C GLN A 66 -7.74 -7.76 -14.82
N GLU A 67 -8.53 -7.99 -13.78
CA GLU A 67 -9.18 -9.27 -13.50
C GLU A 67 -10.52 -9.42 -14.23
N PHE A 68 -11.02 -8.34 -14.85
CA PHE A 68 -12.27 -8.33 -15.59
C PHE A 68 -12.01 -8.24 -17.10
N SER A 69 -12.78 -8.97 -17.89
CA SER A 69 -12.82 -8.80 -19.34
C SER A 69 -13.48 -7.46 -19.70
N LYS A 70 -13.39 -7.02 -20.97
CA LYS A 70 -14.09 -5.79 -21.41
C LYS A 70 -15.62 -5.90 -21.36
N GLU A 71 -16.13 -7.13 -21.29
CA GLU A 71 -17.56 -7.45 -21.32
C GLU A 71 -18.17 -7.55 -19.90
N GLU A 72 -17.34 -7.57 -18.86
CA GLU A 72 -17.70 -7.62 -17.43
C GLU A 72 -17.44 -6.27 -16.72
#